data_AF-A0A0W1KMP8-F1
#
_entry.id   AF-A0A0W1KMP8-F1
#
_cell.length_a   1.000
_cell.length_b   1.000
_cell.length_c   1.000
_cell.angle_alpha   90.00
_cell.angle_beta   90.00
_cell.angle_gamma   90.00
#
_symmetry.space_group_name_H-M   'P 1'
#
loop_
_entity.id
_entity.type
_entity.pdbx_description
1 polymer ?
#
loop_
_entity_poly.entity_id
_entity_poly.type
_entity_poly.pdbx_seq_one_letter_code
_entity_poly.pdbx_strand_id
1 'polypeptide(L)'
;MKYFTSLVLFLILFFQPSYAKSELPYNCNEYSDVEEKNLVLFNKKQFIELGECAGEALVKAKKVYNIAAACSEVIEDKNSLLGIFSLSKVEAIKIGVCIGAINAVYTRYDRELVLVNSRYRSTKRYYSCKKGLLAVNELVASATDEYYMRSELRDILCDQVY
;
A
#
# COMPACT_ATOMS: atom_id res chain seq x y z
N MET A 1 6.16 1.12 -55.02
CA MET A 1 6.96 0.52 -53.92
C MET A 1 7.37 1.52 -52.82
N LYS A 2 7.65 2.80 -53.11
CA LYS A 2 8.02 3.81 -52.10
C LYS A 2 6.96 4.10 -51.01
N TYR A 3 5.68 3.97 -51.34
CA TYR A 3 4.59 4.19 -50.38
C TYR A 3 4.40 3.01 -49.41
N PHE A 4 4.72 1.79 -49.85
CA PHE A 4 4.61 0.60 -49.02
C PHE A 4 5.68 0.59 -47.92
N THR A 5 6.90 1.01 -48.25
CA THR A 5 7.99 1.17 -47.27
C THR A 5 7.69 2.27 -46.25
N SER A 6 7.02 3.36 -46.67
CA SER A 6 6.63 4.44 -45.75
C SER A 6 5.51 4.03 -44.78
N LEU A 7 4.57 3.19 -45.23
CA LEU A 7 3.45 2.72 -44.41
C LEU A 7 3.92 1.70 -43.35
N VAL A 8 4.86 0.82 -43.71
CA VAL A 8 5.48 -0.13 -42.78
C VAL A 8 6.31 0.59 -41.71
N LEU A 9 7.05 1.65 -42.09
CA LEU A 9 7.83 2.44 -41.13
C LEU A 9 6.92 3.18 -40.13
N PHE A 10 5.77 3.68 -40.58
CA PHE A 10 4.79 4.34 -39.73
C PHE A 10 4.18 3.36 -38.71
N LEU A 11 3.81 2.15 -39.12
CA LEU A 11 3.25 1.13 -38.23
C LEU A 11 4.23 0.70 -37.11
N ILE A 12 5.53 0.63 -37.39
CA ILE A 12 6.53 0.21 -36.40
C ILE A 12 6.76 1.27 -35.31
N LEU A 13 6.59 2.56 -35.64
CA LEU A 13 6.85 3.66 -34.70
C LEU A 13 5.70 3.89 -33.69
N PHE A 14 4.48 3.45 -33.99
CA PHE A 14 3.31 3.62 -33.11
C PHE A 14 3.05 2.44 -32.16
N PHE A 15 3.62 1.25 -32.43
CA PHE A 15 3.55 0.11 -31.53
C PHE A 15 4.76 0.08 -30.60
N GLN A 16 4.76 0.96 -29.60
CA GLN A 16 5.61 0.77 -28.43
C GLN A 16 4.82 -0.08 -27.42
N PRO A 17 5.08 -1.39 -27.26
CA PRO A 17 4.48 -2.14 -26.16
C PRO A 17 5.01 -1.56 -24.84
N SER A 18 4.12 -0.91 -24.09
CA SER A 18 4.40 -0.53 -22.70
C SER A 18 4.41 -1.81 -21.88
N TYR A 19 5.58 -2.42 -21.73
CA TYR A 19 5.78 -3.51 -20.78
C TYR A 19 5.83 -2.92 -19.36
N ALA A 20 4.66 -2.70 -18.76
CA ALA A 20 4.58 -2.53 -17.32
C ALA A 20 4.90 -3.90 -16.69
N LYS A 21 6.12 -4.06 -16.18
CA LYS A 21 6.49 -5.24 -15.40
C LYS A 21 5.78 -5.16 -14.04
N SER A 22 4.54 -5.61 -13.96
CA SER A 22 3.79 -5.72 -12.71
C SER A 22 4.10 -7.05 -12.03
N GLU A 23 5.32 -7.19 -11.52
CA GLU A 23 5.57 -8.24 -10.53
C GLU A 23 4.96 -7.76 -9.21
N LEU A 24 3.79 -8.32 -8.87
CA LEU A 24 3.23 -8.21 -7.53
C LEU A 24 4.28 -8.68 -6.52
N PRO A 25 4.41 -8.00 -5.37
CA PRO A 25 5.51 -8.29 -4.47
C PRO A 25 5.43 -9.72 -3.93
N TYR A 26 6.61 -10.34 -3.81
CA TYR A 26 6.94 -11.78 -3.66
C TYR A 26 6.23 -12.58 -2.53
N ASN A 27 5.32 -11.99 -1.76
CA ASN A 27 4.54 -12.67 -0.73
C ASN A 27 3.03 -12.74 -1.04
N CYS A 28 2.59 -12.24 -2.20
CA CYS A 28 1.21 -12.31 -2.66
C CYS A 28 1.00 -13.51 -3.59
N ASN A 29 1.43 -14.69 -3.16
CA ASN A 29 1.50 -15.90 -4.00
C ASN A 29 0.13 -16.32 -4.57
N GLU A 30 -0.97 -15.97 -3.89
CA GLU A 30 -2.33 -16.23 -4.37
C GLU A 30 -2.71 -15.34 -5.57
N TYR A 31 -1.95 -14.27 -5.82
CA TYR A 31 -2.17 -13.31 -6.88
C TYR A 31 -0.99 -13.19 -7.86
N SER A 32 0.16 -13.82 -7.59
CA SER A 32 1.36 -13.76 -8.44
C SER A 32 1.22 -14.53 -9.75
N ASP A 33 0.37 -15.55 -9.79
CA ASP A 33 0.12 -16.40 -10.96
C ASP A 33 -1.14 -15.97 -11.74
N VAL A 34 -1.76 -14.86 -11.36
CA VAL A 34 -3.00 -14.36 -11.97
C VAL A 34 -2.64 -13.57 -13.23
N GLU A 35 -2.86 -14.16 -14.41
CA GLU A 35 -2.74 -13.44 -15.69
C GLU A 35 -3.52 -12.11 -15.66
N GLU A 36 -3.01 -11.06 -16.33
CA GLU A 36 -3.62 -9.72 -16.38
C GLU A 36 -5.12 -9.75 -16.77
N LYS A 37 -5.51 -10.72 -17.61
CA LYS A 37 -6.89 -10.97 -18.03
C LYS A 37 -7.81 -11.40 -16.89
N ASN A 38 -7.29 -12.07 -15.87
CA ASN A 38 -8.05 -12.54 -14.72
C ASN A 38 -8.31 -11.41 -13.71
N LEU A 39 -7.45 -10.39 -13.63
CA LEU A 39 -7.68 -9.19 -12.81
C LEU A 39 -8.92 -8.40 -13.29
N VAL A 40 -9.27 -8.47 -14.58
CA VAL A 40 -10.48 -7.81 -15.10
C VAL A 40 -11.76 -8.35 -14.42
N LEU A 41 -11.75 -9.62 -14.03
CA LEU A 41 -12.89 -10.33 -13.44
C LEU A 41 -12.95 -10.24 -11.91
N PHE A 42 -11.95 -9.63 -11.26
CA PHE A 42 -11.93 -9.50 -9.82
C PHE A 42 -13.10 -8.63 -9.34
N ASN A 43 -13.77 -9.09 -8.29
CA ASN A 43 -14.69 -8.24 -7.55
C ASN A 43 -13.91 -7.27 -6.66
N LYS A 44 -14.60 -6.26 -6.13
CA LYS A 44 -13.96 -5.18 -5.35
C LYS A 44 -13.31 -5.67 -4.05
N LYS A 45 -13.86 -6.73 -3.43
CA LYS A 45 -13.26 -7.35 -2.25
C LYS A 45 -11.92 -7.97 -2.57
N GLN A 46 -11.81 -8.67 -3.70
CA GLN A 46 -10.55 -9.26 -4.16
C GLN A 46 -9.49 -8.20 -4.47
N PHE A 47 -9.91 -7.03 -4.96
CA PHE A 47 -9.00 -5.90 -5.14
C PHE A 47 -8.51 -5.30 -3.81
N ILE A 48 -9.36 -5.27 -2.78
CA ILE A 48 -8.94 -4.89 -1.42
C ILE A 48 -7.94 -5.90 -0.88
N GLU A 49 -8.23 -7.21 -0.97
CA GLU A 49 -7.34 -8.28 -0.51
C GLU A 49 -5.97 -8.24 -1.24
N LEU A 50 -5.98 -7.98 -2.55
CA LEU A 50 -4.77 -7.74 -3.34
C LEU A 50 -3.99 -6.52 -2.82
N GLY A 51 -4.69 -5.42 -2.57
CA GLY A 51 -4.11 -4.20 -2.01
C GLY A 51 -3.51 -4.42 -0.63
N GLU A 52 -4.19 -5.18 0.25
CA GLU A 52 -3.69 -5.52 1.59
C GLU A 52 -2.35 -6.24 1.50
N CYS A 53 -2.27 -7.24 0.62
CA CYS A 53 -1.04 -7.96 0.41
C CYS A 53 0.08 -7.05 -0.15
N ALA A 54 -0.25 -6.19 -1.12
CA ALA A 54 0.70 -5.23 -1.66
C ALA A 54 1.21 -4.25 -0.59
N GLY A 55 0.32 -3.70 0.24
CA GLY A 55 0.65 -2.79 1.33
C GLY A 55 1.57 -3.42 2.37
N GLU A 56 1.29 -4.67 2.77
CA GLU A 56 2.15 -5.42 3.68
C GLU A 56 3.55 -5.62 3.07
N ALA A 57 3.61 -5.99 1.80
CA ALA A 57 4.88 -6.26 1.17
C ALA A 57 5.72 -5.00 0.94
N LEU A 58 5.10 -3.86 0.66
CA LEU A 58 5.74 -2.54 0.60
C LEU A 58 6.38 -2.18 1.96
N VAL A 59 5.66 -2.39 3.06
CA VAL A 59 6.21 -2.19 4.42
C VAL A 59 7.40 -3.13 4.67
N LYS A 60 7.29 -4.40 4.32
CA LYS A 60 8.38 -5.38 4.46
C LYS A 60 9.61 -5.01 3.64
N ALA A 61 9.40 -4.50 2.42
CA ALA A 61 10.43 -3.99 1.52
C ALA A 61 11.01 -2.62 1.97
N LYS A 62 10.49 -2.04 3.06
CA LYS A 62 10.86 -0.72 3.61
C LYS A 62 10.63 0.44 2.64
N LYS A 63 9.69 0.28 1.70
CA LYS A 63 9.36 1.27 0.68
C LYS A 63 7.85 1.42 0.60
N VAL A 64 7.30 2.45 1.23
CA VAL A 64 5.86 2.73 1.16
C VAL A 64 5.65 4.06 0.48
N TYR A 65 4.71 4.08 -0.48
CA TYR A 65 4.44 5.25 -1.31
C TYR A 65 2.99 5.67 -1.16
N ASN A 66 2.74 6.98 -1.19
CA ASN A 66 1.41 7.59 -1.27
C ASN A 66 0.43 7.06 -0.20
N ILE A 67 0.91 6.79 1.02
CA ILE A 67 0.14 6.11 2.05
C ILE A 67 -1.04 6.96 2.54
N ALA A 68 -0.90 8.28 2.63
CA ALA A 68 -2.00 9.17 3.00
C ALA A 68 -3.12 9.14 1.96
N ALA A 69 -2.77 9.22 0.67
CA ALA A 69 -3.73 9.13 -0.43
C ALA A 69 -4.39 7.74 -0.51
N ALA A 70 -3.68 6.68 -0.13
CA ALA A 70 -4.28 5.35 -0.01
C ALA A 70 -5.28 5.28 1.17
N CYS A 71 -4.93 5.87 2.30
CA CYS A 71 -5.75 5.88 3.51
C CYS A 71 -6.94 6.85 3.45
N SER A 72 -6.88 7.92 2.65
CA SER A 72 -8.02 8.81 2.44
C SER A 72 -9.19 8.09 1.76
N GLU A 73 -8.92 7.11 0.90
CA GLU A 73 -9.98 6.30 0.26
C GLU A 73 -10.77 5.49 1.29
N VAL A 74 -10.15 5.09 2.42
CA VAL A 74 -10.84 4.40 3.51
C VAL A 74 -11.86 5.33 4.19
N ILE A 75 -11.51 6.61 4.33
CA ILE A 75 -12.41 7.63 4.90
C ILE A 75 -13.53 7.96 3.91
N GLU A 76 -13.19 8.07 2.62
CA GLU A 76 -14.16 8.31 1.55
C GLU A 76 -15.19 7.17 1.46
N ASP A 77 -14.74 5.92 1.39
CA ASP A 77 -15.62 4.74 1.34
C ASP A 77 -16.55 4.66 2.55
N LYS A 78 -16.01 4.92 3.75
CA LYS A 78 -16.80 4.94 5.00
C LYS A 78 -17.94 5.98 4.94
N ASN A 79 -17.70 7.11 4.29
CA ASN A 79 -18.67 8.20 4.16
C ASN A 79 -19.52 8.11 2.90
N SER A 80 -19.24 7.14 2.01
CA SER A 80 -19.97 6.94 0.77
C SER A 80 -21.35 6.33 1.03
N LEU A 81 -22.38 6.90 0.40
CA LEU A 81 -23.76 6.42 0.49
C LEU A 81 -23.91 4.99 -0.04
N LEU A 82 -23.11 4.63 -1.05
CA LEU A 82 -23.15 3.32 -1.70
C LEU A 82 -22.00 2.39 -1.24
N GLY A 83 -21.10 2.89 -0.38
CA GLY A 83 -19.93 2.17 0.15
C GLY A 83 -19.18 1.42 -0.95
N ILE A 84 -18.97 0.12 -0.72
CA ILE A 84 -18.25 -0.76 -1.65
C ILE A 84 -18.80 -0.73 -3.08
N PHE A 85 -20.10 -0.47 -3.29
CA PHE A 85 -20.68 -0.41 -4.64
C PHE A 85 -20.27 0.85 -5.43
N SER A 86 -19.80 1.89 -4.75
CA SER A 86 -19.24 3.09 -5.37
C SER A 86 -17.76 2.95 -5.77
N LEU A 87 -17.01 2.05 -5.12
CA LEU A 87 -15.55 1.99 -5.27
C LEU A 87 -15.09 1.66 -6.69
N SER A 88 -14.18 2.45 -7.24
CA SER A 88 -13.40 2.04 -8.40
C SER A 88 -12.43 0.90 -8.05
N LYS A 89 -11.93 0.18 -9.06
CA LYS A 89 -10.92 -0.87 -8.85
C LYS A 89 -9.66 -0.32 -8.19
N VAL A 90 -9.27 0.90 -8.54
CA VAL A 90 -8.09 1.58 -8.00
C VAL A 90 -8.32 1.98 -6.53
N GLU A 91 -9.49 2.53 -6.20
CA GLU A 91 -9.86 2.86 -4.81
C GLU A 91 -9.87 1.61 -3.92
N ALA A 92 -10.44 0.51 -4.42
CA ALA A 92 -10.41 -0.78 -3.72
C ALA A 92 -8.97 -1.24 -3.40
N ILE A 93 -8.04 -1.14 -4.37
CA ILE A 93 -6.62 -1.46 -4.13
C ILE A 93 -6.01 -0.50 -3.10
N LYS A 94 -6.26 0.80 -3.22
CA LYS A 94 -5.72 1.81 -2.29
C LYS A 94 -6.20 1.59 -0.85
N ILE A 95 -7.48 1.27 -0.65
CA ILE A 95 -8.04 0.87 0.65
C ILE A 95 -7.26 -0.32 1.20
N GLY A 96 -7.06 -1.35 0.38
CA GLY A 96 -6.27 -2.50 0.75
C GLY A 96 -4.84 -2.12 1.15
N VAL A 97 -4.15 -1.33 0.33
CA VAL A 97 -2.76 -0.89 0.60
C VAL A 97 -2.65 -0.19 1.95
N CYS A 98 -3.58 0.71 2.27
CA CYS A 98 -3.62 1.37 3.57
C CYS A 98 -3.77 0.35 4.72
N ILE A 99 -4.76 -0.54 4.63
CA ILE A 99 -5.06 -1.53 5.67
C ILE A 99 -3.88 -2.50 5.85
N GLY A 100 -3.33 -3.01 4.75
CA GLY A 100 -2.19 -3.92 4.73
C GLY A 100 -0.95 -3.30 5.35
N ALA A 101 -0.65 -2.04 5.02
CA ALA A 101 0.49 -1.34 5.60
C ALA A 101 0.33 -1.12 7.12
N ILE A 102 -0.84 -0.67 7.58
CA ILE A 102 -1.14 -0.52 9.02
C ILE A 102 -0.97 -1.86 9.74
N ASN A 103 -1.55 -2.92 9.20
CA ASN A 103 -1.48 -4.25 9.80
C ASN A 103 -0.05 -4.79 9.86
N ALA A 104 0.75 -4.53 8.82
CA ALA A 104 2.15 -4.94 8.79
C ALA A 104 3.01 -4.21 9.82
N VAL A 105 2.81 -2.90 10.00
CA VAL A 105 3.48 -2.12 11.05
C VAL A 105 3.03 -2.60 12.42
N TYR A 106 1.72 -2.72 12.65
CA TYR A 106 1.16 -3.19 13.92
C TYR A 106 1.73 -4.56 14.30
N THR A 107 1.68 -5.53 13.38
CA THR A 107 2.14 -6.90 13.64
C THR A 107 3.65 -6.96 13.92
N ARG A 108 4.45 -6.08 13.29
CA ARG A 108 5.90 -6.08 13.50
C ARG A 108 6.30 -5.40 14.81
N TYR A 109 5.65 -4.31 15.17
CA TYR A 109 6.13 -3.38 16.19
C TYR A 109 5.30 -3.38 17.47
N ASP A 110 4.01 -3.70 17.44
CA ASP A 110 3.19 -3.68 18.65
C ASP A 110 3.79 -4.58 19.74
N ARG A 111 3.95 -4.02 20.93
CA ARG A 111 4.60 -4.64 22.10
C ARG A 111 6.06 -5.05 21.90
N GLU A 112 6.74 -4.56 20.85
CA GLU A 112 8.19 -4.73 20.72
C GLU A 112 8.90 -3.93 21.81
N LEU A 113 9.79 -4.61 22.56
CA LEU A 113 10.59 -4.01 23.62
C LEU A 113 11.61 -3.03 23.03
N VAL A 114 11.65 -1.82 23.57
CA VAL A 114 12.63 -0.78 23.26
C VAL A 114 13.41 -0.44 24.52
N LEU A 115 14.74 -0.51 24.42
CA LEU A 115 15.64 -0.07 25.47
C LEU A 115 16.01 1.38 25.23
N VAL A 116 15.45 2.28 26.05
CA VAL A 116 15.84 3.69 26.02
C VAL A 116 16.99 3.88 27.00
N ASN A 117 18.20 3.97 26.46
CA ASN A 117 19.41 4.19 27.24
C ASN A 117 19.62 5.68 27.46
N SER A 118 19.53 6.12 28.71
CA SER A 118 20.08 7.40 29.15
C SER A 118 21.47 7.18 29.77
N ARG A 119 22.25 8.25 29.85
CA ARG A 119 23.63 8.25 30.37
C ARG A 119 23.80 7.60 31.76
N TYR A 120 22.71 7.46 32.53
CA TYR A 120 22.71 6.92 33.90
C TYR A 120 21.62 5.85 34.20
N ARG A 121 20.70 5.57 33.26
CA ARG A 121 19.58 4.64 33.49
C ARG A 121 19.04 4.08 32.17
N SER A 122 18.79 2.77 32.13
CA SER A 122 18.04 2.13 31.05
C SER A 122 16.60 1.96 31.46
N THR A 123 15.68 2.44 30.64
CA THR A 123 14.24 2.31 30.84
C THR A 123 13.69 1.38 29.77
N LYS A 124 12.99 0.32 30.20
CA LYS A 124 12.25 -0.55 29.31
C LYS A 124 10.97 0.17 28.88
N ARG A 125 10.76 0.26 27.58
CA ARG A 125 9.52 0.73 26.97
C ARG A 125 9.04 -0.29 25.96
N TYR A 126 7.79 -0.17 25.54
CA TYR A 126 7.21 -0.97 24.48
C TYR A 126 6.54 -0.04 23.47
N TYR A 127 6.52 -0.43 22.21
CA TYR A 127 5.64 0.24 21.25
C TYR A 127 4.19 -0.16 21.51
N SER A 128 3.30 0.82 21.47
CA SER A 128 1.85 0.66 21.46
C SER A 128 1.34 1.25 20.15
N CYS A 129 0.93 0.40 19.22
CA CYS A 129 0.55 0.83 17.88
C CYS A 129 -0.95 1.03 17.74
N LYS A 130 -1.35 2.08 17.03
CA LYS A 130 -2.75 2.33 16.63
C LYS A 130 -3.17 1.31 15.57
N LYS A 131 -4.46 0.97 15.51
CA LYS A 131 -5.04 0.06 14.50
C LYS A 131 -6.40 0.57 14.03
N GLY A 132 -6.86 0.06 12.89
CA GLY A 132 -8.17 0.38 12.33
C GLY A 132 -8.29 1.86 11.99
N LEU A 133 -9.48 2.44 12.19
CA LEU A 133 -9.76 3.81 11.79
C LEU A 133 -8.89 4.85 12.51
N LEU A 134 -8.43 4.58 13.74
CA LEU A 134 -7.52 5.48 14.45
C LEU A 134 -6.17 5.60 13.71
N ALA A 135 -5.63 4.47 13.23
CA ALA A 135 -4.40 4.46 12.44
C ALA A 135 -4.59 5.12 11.07
N VAL A 136 -5.76 4.91 10.43
CA VAL A 136 -6.12 5.57 9.18
C VAL A 136 -6.10 7.09 9.35
N ASN A 137 -6.81 7.61 10.36
CA ASN A 137 -6.88 9.03 10.62
C ASN A 137 -5.50 9.63 10.91
N GLU A 138 -4.67 8.93 11.67
CA GLU A 138 -3.30 9.36 11.98
C GLU A 138 -2.44 9.45 10.72
N LEU A 139 -2.49 8.44 9.83
CA LEU A 139 -1.74 8.47 8.57
C LEU A 139 -2.24 9.58 7.64
N VAL A 140 -3.55 9.80 7.53
CA VAL A 140 -4.09 10.89 6.71
C VAL A 140 -3.68 12.26 7.24
N ALA A 141 -3.60 12.44 8.56
CA ALA A 141 -3.22 13.70 9.17
C ALA A 141 -1.70 13.95 9.13
N SER A 142 -0.89 12.90 9.31
CA SER A 142 0.54 13.03 9.62
C SER A 142 1.47 12.61 8.47
N ALA A 143 0.99 11.84 7.49
CA ALA A 143 1.81 11.42 6.35
C ALA A 143 1.73 12.44 5.19
N THR A 144 2.61 13.44 5.20
CA THR A 144 2.69 14.51 4.19
C THR A 144 3.55 14.17 2.97
N ASP A 145 4.45 13.20 3.08
CA ASP A 145 5.44 12.88 2.06
C ASP A 145 4.94 11.81 1.10
N GLU A 146 5.47 11.81 -0.12
CA GLU A 146 5.14 10.79 -1.11
C GLU A 146 5.72 9.41 -0.74
N TYR A 147 6.80 9.40 0.04
CA TYR A 147 7.57 8.22 0.37
C TYR A 147 7.85 8.15 1.87
N TYR A 148 7.67 6.96 2.44
CA TYR A 148 7.97 6.67 3.83
C TYR A 148 8.80 5.39 3.98
N MET A 149 9.82 5.48 4.82
CA MET A 149 10.49 4.32 5.39
C MET A 149 9.59 3.65 6.43
N ARG A 150 9.78 2.34 6.61
CA ARG A 150 9.03 1.57 7.62
C ARG A 150 9.15 2.16 9.04
N SER A 151 10.30 2.70 9.41
CA SER A 151 10.50 3.34 10.72
C SER A 151 9.69 4.61 10.88
N GLU A 152 9.55 5.41 9.82
CA GLU A 152 8.77 6.64 9.85
C GLU A 152 7.28 6.33 9.98
N LEU A 153 6.79 5.32 9.25
CA LEU A 153 5.43 4.82 9.45
C LEU A 153 5.18 4.30 10.87
N ARG A 154 6.15 3.58 11.44
CA ARG A 154 6.08 3.16 12.85
C ARG A 154 5.99 4.37 13.76
N ASP A 155 6.79 5.41 13.53
CA ASP A 155 6.83 6.59 14.40
C ASP A 155 5.54 7.43 14.32
N ILE A 156 4.83 7.38 13.18
CA ILE A 156 3.47 7.94 13.05
C ILE A 156 2.45 7.07 13.79
N LEU A 157 2.54 5.75 13.63
CA LEU A 157 1.51 4.81 14.08
C LEU A 157 1.65 4.33 15.52
N CYS A 158 2.83 4.43 16.13
CA CYS A 158 3.14 3.79 17.39
C CYS A 158 3.79 4.74 18.38
N ASP A 159 3.28 4.71 19.61
CA ASP A 159 3.84 5.45 20.74
C ASP A 159 4.70 4.55 21.62
N GLN A 160 5.73 5.10 22.26
CA GLN A 160 6.51 4.36 23.27
C GLN A 160 5.89 4.51 24.66
N VAL A 161 5.41 3.40 25.21
CA VAL A 161 4.76 3.31 26.53
C VAL A 161 5.60 2.49 27.52
N TYR A 162 5.32 2.63 28.82
CA TYR A 162 6.02 1.91 29.90
C TYR A 162 5.46 0.51 30.12
#